data_AF-A0AAU2WYE9-F1
#
_entry.id   AF-A0AAU2WYE9-F1
#
_cell.length_a   1.000
_cell.length_b   1.000
_cell.length_c   1.000
_cell.angle_alpha   90.00
_cell.angle_beta   90.00
_cell.angle_gamma   90.00
#
_symmetry.space_group_name_H-M   'P 1'
#
loop_
_entity.id
_entity.type
_entity.pdbx_description
1 polymer ?
#
loop_
_entity_poly.entity_id
_entity_poly.type
_entity_poly.pdbx_seq_one_letter_code
_entity_poly.pdbx_strand_id
1 'polypeptide(L)'
;MKTTPSRFVRTMRACVKPVGIGAAMLMLSGCFAQGSSKGPAKNPTSSASAGKDVQATLAPGFDNAKAWRAEEGDRAYDIAAAAGLFVDVYALGETEKEAIKAKETSTPGASRSPSKTSSAEPSSSPSAGDPANGSVVVGRSITDGSVVWTSAPLKGLTDQKRARLRVIDTPRGAHVVVVRVGIIPALGMDRLQRRVVVDVFPVVSAGSDVVPMTHAEIPVEELLDDEDVAIGDGGVLVKGRVDGRGGIGPGALFEPLTGQVTPAPPGVAREITDCGGSNTCRLQYVATLPTAFGMLAIEFPERLENRFAVGDRWASEKVAPKDKPNGTVMAVSPTAIVVAWRAGKDDPPLYLVHDLATGAVIATADCPPAAKTDSGALRWGAEDTSGTRGIAEVAHTSPNGRYLVAGPLVVDLSGGVAKCRGIDSTTRGVLFTTVDNKGTAYGNLIDPDARTNNGRQQESVVVHSPFVQNEALPPGNLVPEAVSATGVGVFHVPTPTSGDKRRLILVAPPGSVAPPSAK
;
A
#
# COMPACT_ATOMS: atom_id res chain seq x y z
N MET A 1 -65.08 -1.62 -23.49
CA MET A 1 -63.97 -2.32 -24.17
C MET A 1 -63.11 -2.99 -23.11
N LYS A 2 -62.88 -4.29 -23.27
CA LYS A 2 -62.16 -5.18 -22.35
C LYS A 2 -60.65 -5.06 -22.58
N THR A 3 -59.85 -5.05 -21.51
CA THR A 3 -58.57 -5.76 -21.46
C THR A 3 -58.18 -6.08 -20.01
N THR A 4 -57.62 -7.27 -19.88
CA THR A 4 -57.45 -8.17 -18.74
C THR A 4 -56.19 -7.87 -17.90
N PRO A 5 -56.11 -8.26 -16.61
CA PRO A 5 -54.85 -8.37 -15.90
C PRO A 5 -54.32 -9.82 -15.86
N SER A 6 -53.05 -10.00 -16.20
CA SER A 6 -52.31 -11.27 -16.06
C SER A 6 -51.59 -11.30 -14.71
N ARG A 7 -51.94 -12.27 -13.85
CA ARG A 7 -51.21 -12.64 -12.64
C ARG A 7 -50.33 -13.84 -12.97
N PHE A 8 -49.02 -13.75 -12.73
CA PHE A 8 -48.13 -14.91 -12.65
C PHE A 8 -47.79 -15.18 -11.18
N VAL A 9 -48.36 -16.27 -10.65
CA VAL A 9 -47.97 -16.88 -9.38
C VAL A 9 -46.99 -18.00 -9.73
N ARG A 10 -45.76 -17.96 -9.19
CA ARG A 10 -44.80 -19.05 -9.33
C ARG A 10 -44.58 -19.72 -7.97
N THR A 11 -45.18 -20.88 -7.83
CA THR A 11 -45.06 -21.82 -6.71
C THR A 11 -43.72 -22.54 -6.79
N MET A 12 -42.83 -22.41 -5.80
CA MET A 12 -41.68 -23.30 -5.67
C MET A 12 -42.07 -24.51 -4.82
N ARG A 13 -42.04 -25.70 -5.42
CA ARG A 13 -42.17 -26.98 -4.73
C ARG A 13 -40.81 -27.40 -4.18
N ALA A 14 -40.79 -27.75 -2.90
CA ALA A 14 -39.74 -28.52 -2.27
C ALA A 14 -39.74 -29.97 -2.79
N CYS A 15 -38.55 -30.52 -3.06
CA CYS A 15 -38.32 -31.95 -3.17
C CYS A 15 -37.25 -32.34 -2.15
N VAL A 16 -37.63 -33.26 -1.26
CA VAL A 16 -36.79 -33.92 -0.27
C VAL A 16 -36.78 -35.41 -0.59
N LYS A 17 -35.63 -36.05 -0.34
CA LYS A 17 -35.36 -37.47 0.01
C LYS A 17 -34.65 -38.33 -1.09
N PRO A 18 -34.05 -39.51 -0.76
CA PRO A 18 -32.81 -39.67 0.01
C PRO A 18 -31.91 -40.87 -0.48
N VAL A 19 -30.83 -41.18 0.26
CA VAL A 19 -30.06 -42.46 0.41
C VAL A 19 -29.53 -43.21 -0.84
N GLY A 20 -28.21 -43.47 -0.85
CA GLY A 20 -27.59 -44.56 -1.61
C GLY A 20 -26.12 -44.81 -1.23
N ILE A 21 -25.85 -45.97 -0.63
CA ILE A 21 -24.55 -46.52 -0.20
C ILE A 21 -23.70 -46.94 -1.42
N GLY A 22 -22.38 -46.76 -1.37
CA GLY A 22 -21.45 -47.36 -2.33
C GLY A 22 -19.98 -47.19 -1.94
N ALA A 23 -19.29 -48.31 -1.73
CA ALA A 23 -17.92 -48.41 -1.24
C ALA A 23 -16.85 -48.44 -2.35
N ALA A 24 -15.63 -48.08 -1.95
CA ALA A 24 -14.31 -48.51 -2.44
C ALA A 24 -13.83 -48.16 -3.87
N MET A 25 -12.73 -47.38 -3.96
CA MET A 25 -11.51 -47.82 -4.68
C MET A 25 -10.29 -46.95 -4.32
N LEU A 26 -9.21 -47.63 -3.91
CA LEU A 26 -7.84 -47.12 -3.76
C LEU A 26 -7.26 -46.73 -5.13
N MET A 27 -6.63 -45.56 -5.22
CA MET A 27 -5.54 -45.29 -6.16
C MET A 27 -4.47 -44.44 -5.47
N LEU A 28 -3.33 -45.06 -5.20
CA LEU A 28 -2.07 -44.44 -4.80
C LEU A 28 -1.57 -43.57 -5.96
N SER A 29 -1.37 -42.27 -5.73
CA SER A 29 -0.58 -41.41 -6.62
C SER A 29 0.66 -40.91 -5.86
N GLY A 30 1.82 -41.19 -6.44
CA GLY A 30 3.13 -40.92 -5.86
C GLY A 30 3.46 -39.44 -5.83
N CYS A 31 4.02 -39.01 -4.71
CA CYS A 31 4.65 -37.70 -4.56
C CYS A 31 5.99 -37.69 -5.31
N PHE A 32 6.09 -36.93 -6.41
CA PHE A 32 7.37 -36.45 -6.91
C PHE A 32 7.74 -35.16 -6.17
N ALA A 33 8.59 -35.27 -5.17
CA ALA A 33 9.23 -34.12 -4.54
C ALA A 33 10.35 -33.61 -5.46
N GLN A 34 10.04 -32.60 -6.29
CA GLN A 34 11.04 -31.89 -7.07
C GLN A 34 11.76 -30.90 -6.15
N GLY A 35 12.88 -31.38 -5.56
CA GLY A 35 13.74 -30.60 -4.68
C GLY A 35 14.41 -29.44 -5.42
N SER A 36 13.78 -28.26 -5.37
CA SER A 36 14.45 -27.00 -5.70
C SER A 36 15.43 -26.69 -4.57
N SER A 37 16.73 -26.86 -4.81
CA SER A 37 17.77 -26.50 -3.85
C SER A 37 17.80 -24.97 -3.69
N LYS A 38 17.07 -24.44 -2.70
CA LYS A 38 17.25 -23.08 -2.24
C LYS A 38 18.65 -23.00 -1.61
N GLY A 39 19.54 -22.22 -2.21
CA GLY A 39 20.82 -21.87 -1.59
C GLY A 39 20.61 -21.21 -0.22
N PRO A 40 21.64 -21.18 0.64
CA PRO A 40 21.53 -20.59 1.97
C PRO A 40 21.06 -19.14 1.89
N ALA A 41 20.12 -18.76 2.76
CA ALA A 41 19.59 -17.40 2.84
C ALA A 41 20.74 -16.43 3.22
N LYS A 42 20.83 -15.31 2.49
CA LYS A 42 21.85 -14.27 2.72
C LYS A 42 21.43 -13.40 3.91
N ASN A 43 22.32 -13.31 4.91
CA ASN A 43 22.13 -12.50 6.11
C ASN A 43 21.57 -11.09 5.79
N PRO A 44 20.38 -10.72 6.29
CA PRO A 44 19.73 -9.45 5.98
C PRO A 44 20.51 -8.23 6.50
N THR A 45 21.43 -8.43 7.45
CA THR A 45 22.30 -7.35 7.95
C THR A 45 23.54 -7.09 7.09
N SER A 46 23.75 -7.88 6.03
CA SER A 46 24.82 -7.57 5.08
C SER A 46 24.49 -6.32 4.26
N SER A 47 25.51 -5.51 3.99
CA SER A 47 25.42 -4.37 3.08
C SER A 47 25.01 -4.85 1.69
N ALA A 48 24.14 -4.10 1.02
CA ALA A 48 23.77 -4.38 -0.35
C ALA A 48 25.03 -4.47 -1.24
N SER A 49 25.09 -5.47 -2.12
CA SER A 49 26.18 -5.59 -3.08
C SER A 49 25.96 -4.64 -4.26
N ALA A 50 26.96 -3.84 -4.61
CA ALA A 50 27.00 -3.14 -5.89
C ALA A 50 27.13 -4.17 -7.02
N GLY A 51 26.03 -4.49 -7.69
CA GLY A 51 26.05 -5.41 -8.83
C GLY A 51 26.15 -4.65 -10.15
N LYS A 52 27.04 -5.09 -11.05
CA LYS A 52 27.23 -4.49 -12.39
C LYS A 52 26.29 -5.02 -13.48
N ASP A 53 25.54 -6.10 -13.22
CA ASP A 53 24.83 -6.87 -14.26
C ASP A 53 23.41 -6.42 -14.63
N VAL A 54 23.02 -5.17 -14.34
CA VAL A 54 21.70 -4.66 -14.75
C VAL A 54 21.93 -3.42 -15.59
N GLN A 55 21.94 -3.62 -16.91
CA GLN A 55 21.87 -2.54 -17.89
C GLN A 55 20.39 -2.18 -18.09
N ALA A 56 19.79 -1.49 -17.13
CA ALA A 56 18.51 -0.82 -17.35
C ALA A 56 18.80 0.60 -17.82
N THR A 57 18.08 1.11 -18.82
CA THR A 57 18.17 2.54 -19.17
C THR A 57 17.25 3.30 -18.21
N LEU A 58 17.74 4.36 -17.58
CA LEU A 58 16.95 5.16 -16.63
C LEU A 58 16.60 6.52 -17.24
N ALA A 59 15.54 7.11 -16.71
CA ALA A 59 15.19 8.51 -16.98
C ALA A 59 16.39 9.46 -16.76
N PRO A 60 16.45 10.59 -17.50
CA PRO A 60 17.49 11.60 -17.31
C PRO A 60 17.62 12.02 -15.85
N GLY A 61 18.86 12.18 -15.38
CA GLY A 61 19.14 12.59 -14.00
C GLY A 61 19.40 11.44 -13.01
N PHE A 62 19.44 10.18 -13.47
CA PHE A 62 19.83 9.03 -12.66
C PHE A 62 21.03 8.30 -13.26
N ASP A 63 21.98 7.90 -12.40
CA ASP A 63 23.24 7.25 -12.83
C ASP A 63 23.36 5.83 -12.28
N ASN A 64 23.10 4.83 -13.13
CA ASN A 64 23.21 3.41 -12.79
C ASN A 64 24.58 3.00 -12.24
N ALA A 65 25.66 3.73 -12.55
CA ALA A 65 26.99 3.39 -12.05
C ALA A 65 27.08 3.51 -10.51
N LYS A 66 26.14 4.24 -9.89
CA LYS A 66 26.04 4.46 -8.44
C LYS A 66 24.90 3.68 -7.80
N ALA A 67 24.29 2.77 -8.55
CA ALA A 67 23.19 2.00 -8.06
C ALA A 67 23.63 0.97 -7.02
N TRP A 68 22.84 0.82 -5.96
CA TRP A 68 22.87 -0.36 -5.11
C TRP A 68 21.55 -1.11 -5.21
N ARG A 69 21.60 -2.40 -4.87
CA ARG A 69 20.49 -3.33 -5.12
C ARG A 69 19.87 -3.79 -3.82
N ALA A 70 18.55 -3.66 -3.73
CA ALA A 70 17.76 -4.44 -2.80
C ALA A 70 17.19 -5.62 -3.58
N GLU A 71 17.61 -6.85 -3.25
CA GLU A 71 16.97 -8.04 -3.81
C GLU A 71 15.51 -8.05 -3.36
N GLU A 72 14.60 -7.80 -4.29
CA GLU A 72 13.17 -7.85 -4.04
C GLU A 72 12.73 -9.32 -4.09
N GLY A 73 12.45 -9.87 -2.90
CA GLY A 73 11.52 -10.98 -2.77
C GLY A 73 10.10 -10.44 -2.56
N ASP A 74 9.18 -11.27 -2.07
CA ASP A 74 7.81 -10.86 -1.68
C ASP A 74 7.79 -9.95 -0.42
N ARG A 75 8.75 -9.03 -0.28
CA ARG A 75 8.99 -8.19 0.89
C ARG A 75 8.15 -6.91 0.81
N ALA A 76 7.61 -6.47 1.94
CA ALA A 76 7.03 -5.13 2.03
C ALA A 76 8.16 -4.11 2.22
N TYR A 77 8.06 -2.97 1.53
CA TYR A 77 8.98 -1.87 1.66
C TYR A 77 8.25 -0.54 1.52
N ASP A 78 8.89 0.53 1.97
CA ASP A 78 8.50 1.91 1.74
C ASP A 78 9.73 2.83 1.95
N ILE A 79 9.59 4.12 1.65
CA ILE A 79 10.68 5.08 1.61
C ILE A 79 10.35 6.25 2.52
N ALA A 80 11.20 6.46 3.53
CA ALA A 80 11.18 7.69 4.31
C ALA A 80 11.96 8.75 3.54
N ALA A 81 11.33 9.31 2.50
CA ALA A 81 11.99 10.14 1.50
C ALA A 81 12.71 11.36 2.10
N ALA A 82 12.08 12.01 3.08
CA ALA A 82 12.67 13.13 3.81
C ALA A 82 13.88 12.73 4.67
N ALA A 83 13.88 11.53 5.25
CA ALA A 83 14.98 11.00 6.04
C ALA A 83 16.07 10.31 5.20
N GLY A 84 15.83 10.12 3.91
CA GLY A 84 16.74 9.39 3.03
C GLY A 84 16.90 7.92 3.41
N LEU A 85 15.84 7.28 3.91
CA LEU A 85 15.86 5.85 4.24
C LEU A 85 14.95 5.04 3.31
N PHE A 86 15.45 3.86 2.93
CA PHE A 86 14.66 2.75 2.40
C PHE A 86 14.38 1.79 3.55
N VAL A 87 13.12 1.41 3.75
CA VAL A 87 12.72 0.53 4.86
C VAL A 87 12.02 -0.69 4.32
N ASP A 88 12.43 -1.89 4.76
CA ASP A 88 11.85 -3.15 4.31
C ASP A 88 11.66 -4.18 5.44
N VAL A 89 10.74 -5.12 5.23
CA VAL A 89 10.44 -6.22 6.16
C VAL A 89 11.04 -7.53 5.63
N TYR A 90 11.88 -8.17 6.45
CA TYR A 90 12.46 -9.49 6.18
C TYR A 90 11.79 -10.55 7.03
N ALA A 91 11.36 -11.64 6.41
CA ALA A 91 11.12 -12.88 7.14
C ALA A 91 12.49 -13.52 7.46
N LEU A 92 12.77 -13.80 8.73
CA LEU A 92 14.02 -14.45 9.13
C LEU A 92 13.97 -15.95 8.79
N GLY A 93 14.93 -16.43 8.02
CA GLY A 93 15.18 -17.87 7.89
C GLY A 93 15.79 -18.47 9.16
N GLU A 94 15.67 -19.78 9.35
CA GLU A 94 16.22 -20.48 10.53
C GLU A 94 17.72 -20.25 10.74
N THR A 95 18.51 -20.36 9.67
CA THR A 95 19.97 -20.17 9.72
C THR A 95 20.38 -18.73 10.06
N GLU A 96 19.53 -17.75 9.77
CA GLU A 96 19.83 -16.34 10.02
C GLU A 96 19.57 -15.94 11.47
N LYS A 97 18.59 -16.56 12.12
CA LYS A 97 18.32 -16.38 13.55
C LYS A 97 19.53 -16.82 14.39
N GLU A 98 20.13 -17.95 14.03
CA GLU A 98 21.33 -18.45 14.71
C GLU A 98 22.54 -17.51 14.52
N ALA A 99 22.70 -16.92 13.34
CA ALA A 99 23.78 -15.99 13.05
C ALA A 99 23.67 -14.65 13.82
N ILE A 100 22.45 -14.12 13.97
CA ILE A 100 22.19 -12.91 14.78
C ILE A 100 22.51 -13.20 16.26
N LYS A 101 22.00 -14.31 16.80
CA LYS A 101 22.23 -14.75 18.19
C LYS A 101 23.71 -15.05 18.49
N ALA A 102 24.46 -15.57 17.52
CA ALA A 102 25.90 -15.81 17.63
C ALA A 102 26.73 -14.51 17.67
N LYS A 103 26.25 -13.43 17.02
CA LYS A 103 26.90 -12.11 17.07
C LYS A 103 26.72 -11.41 18.42
N GLU A 104 25.56 -11.57 19.06
CA GLU A 104 25.31 -11.03 20.40
C GLU A 104 26.20 -11.69 21.47
N THR A 105 26.42 -13.00 21.34
CA THR A 105 27.26 -13.77 22.27
C THR A 105 28.76 -13.59 22.05
N SER A 106 29.17 -12.95 20.94
CA SER A 106 30.57 -12.68 20.61
C SER A 106 30.99 -11.23 20.84
N THR A 107 30.40 -10.55 21.82
CA THR A 107 30.97 -9.29 22.33
C THR A 107 32.37 -9.55 22.92
N PRO A 108 33.45 -8.94 22.41
CA PRO A 108 34.79 -9.15 22.92
C PRO A 108 35.01 -8.34 24.19
N GLY A 109 35.24 -9.03 25.31
CA GLY A 109 35.98 -8.46 26.44
C GLY A 109 35.19 -8.24 27.73
N ALA A 110 34.99 -9.32 28.49
CA ALA A 110 35.04 -9.23 29.95
C ALA A 110 35.91 -10.40 30.46
N SER A 111 37.07 -10.02 30.99
CA SER A 111 38.07 -10.89 31.59
C SER A 111 37.47 -11.82 32.65
N ARG A 112 37.85 -13.09 32.57
CA ARG A 112 37.53 -14.16 33.51
C ARG A 112 37.87 -13.79 34.96
N SER A 113 36.97 -14.15 35.88
CA SER A 113 37.33 -14.53 37.25
C SER A 113 36.42 -15.71 37.69
N PRO A 114 36.95 -16.76 38.35
CA PRO A 114 36.20 -18.00 38.58
C PRO A 114 35.54 -18.07 39.97
N SER A 115 34.64 -19.07 40.11
CA SER A 115 33.94 -19.57 41.32
C SER A 115 32.61 -18.86 41.64
N LYS A 116 31.49 -19.53 41.97
CA LYS A 116 31.27 -20.82 42.63
C LYS A 116 30.06 -21.58 42.06
N THR A 117 30.17 -22.90 42.21
CA THR A 117 29.17 -23.98 42.10
C THR A 117 27.85 -23.68 42.81
N SER A 118 26.73 -23.81 42.10
CA SER A 118 25.40 -23.99 42.69
C SER A 118 24.60 -24.93 41.80
N SER A 119 24.23 -26.07 42.38
CA SER A 119 23.38 -27.10 41.80
C SER A 119 21.95 -26.57 41.69
N ALA A 120 21.41 -26.55 40.47
CA ALA A 120 19.98 -26.43 40.24
C ALA A 120 19.56 -27.42 39.14
N GLU A 121 18.39 -28.00 39.35
CA GLU A 121 17.72 -29.09 38.63
C GLU A 121 17.57 -28.88 37.11
N PRO A 122 17.35 -29.96 36.35
CA PRO A 122 17.29 -29.91 34.90
C PRO A 122 16.06 -29.12 34.43
N SER A 123 16.33 -27.92 33.93
CA SER A 123 15.44 -27.18 33.04
C SER A 123 15.03 -28.10 31.89
N SER A 124 13.72 -28.36 31.81
CA SER A 124 13.10 -29.03 30.68
C SER A 124 13.49 -28.33 29.39
N SER A 125 14.14 -29.08 28.50
CA SER A 125 14.44 -28.63 27.15
C SER A 125 13.14 -28.20 26.46
N PRO A 126 13.10 -27.03 25.81
CA PRO A 126 11.96 -26.70 24.97
C PRO A 126 11.91 -27.73 23.84
N SER A 127 10.77 -28.42 23.77
CA SER A 127 10.35 -29.24 22.64
C SER A 127 10.67 -28.50 21.33
N ALA A 128 11.22 -29.22 20.36
CA ALA A 128 11.41 -28.79 18.97
C ALA A 128 10.04 -28.55 18.30
N GLY A 129 9.36 -27.50 18.72
CA GLY A 129 8.10 -27.00 18.20
C GLY A 129 8.35 -25.84 17.25
N ASP A 130 7.51 -25.76 16.22
CA ASP A 130 7.59 -24.93 15.02
C ASP A 130 8.54 -23.71 15.04
N PRO A 131 9.38 -23.55 13.99
CA PRO A 131 10.29 -22.42 13.87
C PRO A 131 9.52 -21.11 13.99
N ALA A 132 9.79 -20.35 15.05
CA ALA A 132 9.13 -19.07 15.31
C ALA A 132 9.39 -18.12 14.13
N ASN A 133 8.44 -17.97 13.22
CA ASN A 133 8.49 -17.16 11.99
C ASN A 133 8.57 -15.65 12.30
N GLY A 134 9.64 -15.21 12.96
CA GLY A 134 9.88 -13.82 13.27
C GLY A 134 10.26 -13.05 12.01
N SER A 135 9.77 -11.81 11.89
CA SER A 135 10.20 -10.86 10.87
C SER A 135 11.05 -9.77 11.50
N VAL A 136 11.93 -9.13 10.75
CA VAL A 136 12.66 -7.91 11.18
C VAL A 136 12.38 -6.78 10.21
N VAL A 137 12.34 -5.57 10.74
CA VAL A 137 12.27 -4.33 9.95
C VAL A 137 13.68 -3.78 9.84
N VAL A 138 14.12 -3.42 8.64
CA VAL A 138 15.46 -2.89 8.41
C VAL A 138 15.35 -1.52 7.78
N GLY A 139 15.95 -0.52 8.42
CA GLY A 139 16.14 0.81 7.86
C GLY A 139 17.52 0.91 7.20
N ARG A 140 17.55 1.22 5.91
CA ARG A 140 18.79 1.38 5.13
C ARG A 140 18.93 2.80 4.61
N SER A 141 20.15 3.30 4.57
CA SER A 141 20.45 4.54 3.88
C SER A 141 20.12 4.37 2.40
N ILE A 142 19.29 5.26 1.87
CA ILE A 142 18.88 5.21 0.46
C ILE A 142 20.07 5.47 -0.48
N THR A 143 21.12 6.14 0.01
CA THR A 143 22.28 6.54 -0.80
C THR A 143 23.21 5.37 -1.10
N ASP A 144 23.40 4.46 -0.15
CA ASP A 144 24.44 3.42 -0.23
C ASP A 144 24.01 2.03 0.22
N GLY A 145 22.76 1.88 0.71
CA GLY A 145 22.22 0.60 1.16
C GLY A 145 22.81 0.10 2.47
N SER A 146 23.63 0.91 3.15
CA SER A 146 24.11 0.61 4.48
C SER A 146 22.93 0.49 5.45
N VAL A 147 22.98 -0.52 6.32
CA VAL A 147 21.98 -0.68 7.37
C VAL A 147 22.20 0.41 8.41
N VAL A 148 21.20 1.27 8.59
CA VAL A 148 21.21 2.32 9.62
C VAL A 148 20.67 1.75 10.93
N TRP A 149 19.60 0.95 10.83
CA TRP A 149 19.05 0.24 11.97
C TRP A 149 18.30 -1.03 11.58
N THR A 150 18.16 -1.94 12.54
CA THR A 150 17.35 -3.15 12.42
C THR A 150 16.50 -3.31 13.66
N SER A 151 15.23 -3.71 13.51
CA SER A 151 14.36 -3.99 14.65
C SER A 151 14.79 -5.26 15.38
N ALA A 152 14.41 -5.39 16.65
CA ALA A 152 14.37 -6.69 17.29
C ALA A 152 13.45 -7.63 16.46
N PRO A 153 13.68 -8.96 16.49
CA PRO A 153 12.78 -9.91 15.85
C PRO A 153 11.34 -9.71 16.33
N LEU A 154 10.45 -9.40 15.39
CA LEU A 154 9.03 -9.28 15.64
C LEU A 154 8.45 -10.65 15.99
N LYS A 155 7.52 -10.68 16.95
CA LYS A 155 6.78 -11.88 17.35
C LYS A 155 6.17 -12.56 16.12
N GLY A 156 6.49 -13.83 15.89
CA GLY A 156 5.97 -14.57 14.74
C GLY A 156 4.47 -14.81 14.82
N LEU A 157 3.81 -14.82 13.66
CA LEU A 157 2.40 -15.17 13.51
C LEU A 157 2.28 -16.44 12.66
N THR A 158 1.34 -17.32 13.00
CA THR A 158 0.96 -18.44 12.14
C THR A 158 -0.06 -17.98 11.11
N ASP A 159 -0.11 -18.64 9.94
CA ASP A 159 -0.94 -18.24 8.80
C ASP A 159 -0.84 -16.75 8.46
N GLN A 160 0.36 -16.19 8.63
CA GLN A 160 0.61 -14.78 8.44
C GLN A 160 0.44 -14.43 6.95
N LYS A 161 -0.39 -13.43 6.67
CA LYS A 161 -0.42 -12.75 5.37
C LYS A 161 0.88 -11.96 5.17
N ARG A 162 1.11 -11.48 3.95
CA ARG A 162 2.24 -10.57 3.70
C ARG A 162 2.14 -9.37 4.63
N ALA A 163 3.24 -9.01 5.29
CA ALA A 163 3.28 -7.79 6.07
C ALA A 163 2.98 -6.60 5.17
N ARG A 164 2.35 -5.56 5.71
CA ARG A 164 2.22 -4.27 5.07
C ARG A 164 3.11 -3.28 5.80
N LEU A 165 3.74 -2.40 5.05
CA LEU A 165 4.63 -1.38 5.59
C LEU A 165 4.25 -0.06 4.94
N ARG A 166 4.19 1.00 5.75
CA ARG A 166 4.10 2.37 5.27
C ARG A 166 4.91 3.30 6.16
N VAL A 167 5.61 4.26 5.56
CA VAL A 167 6.15 5.42 6.26
C VAL A 167 5.07 6.49 6.29
N ILE A 168 4.74 6.98 7.48
CA ILE A 168 3.78 8.05 7.70
C ILE A 168 4.47 9.27 8.28
N ASP A 169 4.00 10.44 7.90
CA ASP A 169 4.48 11.71 8.45
C ASP A 169 3.53 12.19 9.54
N THR A 170 4.06 12.35 10.75
CA THR A 170 3.31 12.84 11.92
C THR A 170 3.88 14.16 12.40
N PRO A 171 3.18 14.90 13.28
CA PRO A 171 3.74 16.08 13.93
C PRO A 171 5.04 15.82 14.72
N ARG A 172 5.34 14.56 15.07
CA ARG A 172 6.57 14.15 15.76
C ARG A 172 7.67 13.66 14.80
N GLY A 173 7.45 13.79 13.50
CA GLY A 173 8.34 13.29 12.44
C GLY A 173 7.82 12.02 11.77
N ALA A 174 8.66 11.45 10.91
CA ALA A 174 8.32 10.27 10.14
C ALA A 174 8.42 8.98 10.98
N HIS A 175 7.46 8.07 10.79
CA HIS A 175 7.39 6.79 11.47
C HIS A 175 7.18 5.66 10.48
N VAL A 176 7.81 4.51 10.73
CA VAL A 176 7.55 3.27 10.00
C VAL A 176 6.43 2.54 10.71
N VAL A 177 5.34 2.28 10.02
CA VAL A 177 4.21 1.49 10.52
C VAL A 177 4.21 0.14 9.79
N VAL A 178 4.33 -0.93 10.55
CA VAL A 178 4.26 -2.30 10.05
C VAL A 178 2.98 -2.95 10.56
N VAL A 179 2.17 -3.44 9.64
CA VAL A 179 0.94 -4.16 9.93
C VAL A 179 1.08 -5.60 9.48
N ARG A 180 0.75 -6.53 10.37
CA ARG A 180 0.79 -7.97 10.10
C ARG A 180 -0.53 -8.58 10.49
N VAL A 181 -1.09 -9.41 9.62
CA VAL A 181 -2.35 -10.13 9.86
C VAL A 181 -2.04 -11.61 9.96
N GLY A 182 -2.51 -12.26 11.02
CA GLY A 182 -2.28 -13.68 11.21
C GLY A 182 -2.90 -14.21 12.49
N ILE A 183 -2.40 -15.34 12.95
CA ILE A 183 -2.88 -16.04 14.14
C ILE A 183 -1.77 -16.04 15.19
N ILE A 184 -2.13 -15.71 16.42
CA ILE A 184 -1.29 -15.98 17.59
C ILE A 184 -1.70 -17.36 18.10
N PRO A 185 -0.79 -18.34 18.14
CA PRO A 185 -1.11 -19.67 18.63
C PRO A 185 -1.56 -19.58 20.09
N ALA A 186 -2.66 -20.26 20.38
CA ALA A 186 -3.17 -20.35 21.73
C ALA A 186 -2.27 -21.24 22.60
N LEU A 187 -2.13 -20.91 23.87
CA LEU A 187 -1.48 -21.77 24.87
C LEU A 187 -2.57 -22.44 25.72
N GLY A 188 -2.53 -23.78 25.82
CA GLY A 188 -3.46 -24.53 26.66
C GLY A 188 -4.91 -24.54 26.15
N MET A 189 -5.85 -24.06 26.95
CA MET A 189 -7.30 -24.09 26.65
C MET A 189 -7.81 -22.86 25.90
N ASP A 190 -6.95 -21.89 25.60
CA ASP A 190 -7.35 -20.70 24.87
C ASP A 190 -7.69 -21.06 23.41
N ARG A 191 -8.64 -20.32 22.82
CA ARG A 191 -8.95 -20.45 21.39
C ARG A 191 -7.88 -19.73 20.58
N LEU A 192 -7.61 -20.22 19.37
CA LEU A 192 -6.78 -19.51 18.38
C LEU A 192 -7.32 -18.08 18.21
N GLN A 193 -6.43 -17.09 18.33
CA GLN A 193 -6.78 -15.68 18.23
C GLN A 193 -6.24 -15.11 16.94
N ARG A 194 -7.13 -14.67 16.06
CA ARG A 194 -6.76 -13.93 14.86
C ARG A 194 -6.53 -12.48 15.25
N ARG A 195 -5.43 -11.90 14.76
CA ARG A 195 -4.96 -10.59 15.16
C ARG A 195 -4.49 -9.78 13.95
N VAL A 196 -4.75 -8.49 14.02
CA VAL A 196 -3.96 -7.48 13.31
C VAL A 196 -2.94 -6.94 14.30
N VAL A 197 -1.66 -7.17 14.03
CA VAL A 197 -0.56 -6.68 14.84
C VAL A 197 0.02 -5.44 14.17
N VAL A 198 0.10 -4.35 14.92
CA VAL A 198 0.67 -3.08 14.45
C VAL A 198 1.89 -2.77 15.29
N ASP A 199 3.02 -2.53 14.62
CA ASP A 199 4.29 -2.13 15.21
C ASP A 199 4.72 -0.80 14.59
N VAL A 200 5.08 0.19 15.42
CA VAL A 200 5.52 1.51 14.95
C VAL A 200 6.95 1.78 15.39
N PHE A 201 7.80 2.20 14.47
CA PHE A 201 9.21 2.55 14.71
C PHE A 201 9.48 4.00 14.33
N PRO A 202 10.26 4.75 15.10
CA PRO A 202 10.73 6.05 14.66
C PRO A 202 11.73 5.86 13.50
N VAL A 203 11.56 6.63 12.42
CA VAL A 203 12.46 6.56 11.25
C VAL A 203 13.90 6.91 11.64
N VAL A 204 14.09 7.85 12.56
CA VAL A 204 15.39 8.35 13.06
C VAL A 204 16.08 7.41 14.07
N SER A 205 15.84 6.11 13.97
CA SER A 205 16.48 5.10 14.82
C SER A 205 17.93 4.81 14.41
N ALA A 206 18.69 4.15 15.28
CA ALA A 206 20.05 3.70 15.01
C ALA A 206 20.36 2.39 15.77
N GLY A 207 21.22 1.55 15.19
CA GLY A 207 21.71 0.33 15.83
C GLY A 207 20.88 -0.93 15.55
N SER A 208 21.19 -2.02 16.24
CA SER A 208 20.42 -3.26 16.19
C SER A 208 19.36 -3.30 17.28
N ASP A 209 18.38 -4.19 17.12
CA ASP A 209 17.39 -4.52 18.13
C ASP A 209 16.49 -3.34 18.54
N VAL A 210 16.22 -2.45 17.59
CA VAL A 210 15.28 -1.34 17.78
C VAL A 210 13.91 -1.93 18.11
N VAL A 211 13.36 -1.55 19.25
CA VAL A 211 12.01 -1.96 19.66
C VAL A 211 10.96 -1.00 19.10
N PRO A 212 9.74 -1.47 18.78
CA PRO A 212 8.65 -0.58 18.42
C PRO A 212 8.39 0.43 19.55
N MET A 213 8.19 1.70 19.19
CA MET A 213 7.78 2.72 20.17
C MET A 213 6.34 2.52 20.62
N THR A 214 5.50 1.98 19.74
CA THR A 214 4.13 1.58 20.05
C THR A 214 3.84 0.25 19.37
N HIS A 215 3.00 -0.55 20.03
CA HIS A 215 2.62 -1.88 19.61
C HIS A 215 1.15 -2.11 19.98
N ALA A 216 0.39 -2.75 19.09
CA ALA A 216 -0.97 -3.20 19.38
C ALA A 216 -1.30 -4.53 18.72
N GLU A 217 -2.08 -5.36 19.41
CA GLU A 217 -2.67 -6.59 18.88
C GLU A 217 -4.20 -6.46 18.84
N ILE A 218 -4.76 -6.10 17.70
CA ILE A 218 -6.19 -5.85 17.51
C ILE A 218 -6.89 -7.19 17.24
N PRO A 219 -7.86 -7.63 18.07
CA PRO A 219 -8.63 -8.84 17.82
C PRO A 219 -9.48 -8.68 16.55
N VAL A 220 -9.51 -9.73 15.74
CA VAL A 220 -10.42 -9.85 14.59
C VAL A 220 -11.09 -11.22 14.62
N GLU A 221 -12.35 -11.30 14.17
CA GLU A 221 -13.11 -12.55 14.23
C GLU A 221 -12.64 -13.56 13.16
N GLU A 222 -12.22 -13.05 12.02
CA GLU A 222 -11.80 -13.79 10.84
C GLU A 222 -10.49 -13.23 10.27
N LEU A 223 -9.84 -14.00 9.40
CA LEU A 223 -8.65 -13.50 8.71
C LEU A 223 -9.10 -12.42 7.73
N LEU A 224 -8.42 -11.29 7.80
CA LEU A 224 -8.67 -10.14 6.94
C LEU A 224 -7.86 -10.26 5.66
N ASP A 225 -8.39 -9.66 4.60
CA ASP A 225 -7.66 -9.44 3.36
C ASP A 225 -7.02 -8.05 3.35
N ASP A 226 -6.15 -7.79 2.38
CA ASP A 226 -5.36 -6.55 2.35
C ASP A 226 -6.26 -5.29 2.27
N GLU A 227 -7.45 -5.40 1.66
CA GLU A 227 -8.41 -4.30 1.53
C GLU A 227 -9.12 -3.91 2.84
N ASP A 228 -9.11 -4.80 3.85
CA ASP A 228 -9.74 -4.59 5.14
C ASP A 228 -8.87 -3.74 6.09
N VAL A 229 -7.62 -3.47 5.72
CA VAL A 229 -6.74 -2.59 6.49
C VAL A 229 -6.35 -1.37 5.66
N ALA A 230 -6.32 -0.20 6.27
CA ALA A 230 -5.82 1.02 5.65
C ALA A 230 -4.79 1.66 6.59
N ILE A 231 -3.62 2.00 6.05
CA ILE A 231 -2.58 2.74 6.76
C ILE A 231 -2.57 4.14 6.16
N GLY A 232 -2.78 5.17 6.97
CA GLY A 232 -2.69 6.57 6.57
C GLY A 232 -2.00 7.40 7.65
N ASP A 233 -1.84 8.71 7.42
CA ASP A 233 -1.07 9.56 8.33
C ASP A 233 -1.71 9.73 9.71
N GLY A 234 -3.01 9.43 9.83
CA GLY A 234 -3.73 9.37 11.11
C GLY A 234 -3.72 7.99 11.77
N GLY A 235 -3.00 7.01 11.22
CA GLY A 235 -2.82 5.68 11.83
C GLY A 235 -3.26 4.49 11.00
N VAL A 236 -3.70 3.43 11.70
CA VAL A 236 -4.12 2.16 11.06
C VAL A 236 -5.60 1.92 11.33
N LEU A 237 -6.39 1.88 10.26
CA LEU A 237 -7.79 1.49 10.29
C LEU A 237 -7.91 0.01 9.94
N VAL A 238 -8.41 -0.78 10.87
CA VAL A 238 -8.99 -2.10 10.62
C VAL A 238 -10.47 -1.90 10.35
N LYS A 239 -10.89 -2.09 9.11
CA LYS A 239 -12.27 -1.82 8.67
C LYS A 239 -13.25 -2.80 9.31
N GLY A 240 -14.46 -2.32 9.55
CA GLY A 240 -15.56 -3.16 9.98
C GLY A 240 -16.01 -4.10 8.87
N ARG A 241 -16.58 -5.24 9.25
CA ARG A 241 -17.14 -6.22 8.30
C ARG A 241 -18.48 -5.75 7.75
N VAL A 242 -18.74 -6.06 6.48
CA VAL A 242 -20.08 -5.95 5.90
C VAL A 242 -20.96 -7.06 6.48
N ASP A 243 -22.07 -6.70 7.11
CA ASP A 243 -23.06 -7.62 7.63
C ASP A 243 -23.90 -8.24 6.51
N GLY A 244 -24.66 -9.29 6.81
CA GLY A 244 -25.54 -9.96 5.84
C GLY A 244 -26.67 -9.08 5.29
N ARG A 245 -26.79 -7.82 5.73
CA ARG A 245 -27.74 -6.80 5.26
C ARG A 245 -27.04 -5.64 4.54
N GLY A 246 -25.73 -5.75 4.28
CA GLY A 246 -24.94 -4.74 3.58
C GLY A 246 -24.47 -3.56 4.47
N GLY A 247 -24.71 -3.60 5.78
CA GLY A 247 -24.21 -2.59 6.71
C GLY A 247 -22.80 -2.88 7.17
N ILE A 248 -21.98 -1.85 7.41
CA ILE A 248 -20.60 -2.04 7.87
C ILE A 248 -20.57 -1.93 9.40
N GLY A 249 -20.10 -3.00 10.05
CA GLY A 249 -19.91 -3.06 11.49
C GLY A 249 -18.85 -2.06 12.00
N PRO A 250 -18.65 -1.96 13.32
CA PRO A 250 -17.59 -1.12 13.87
C PRO A 250 -16.22 -1.63 13.43
N GLY A 251 -15.31 -0.71 13.10
CA GLY A 251 -13.90 -1.03 12.88
C GLY A 251 -13.06 -0.73 14.12
N ALA A 252 -11.75 -0.81 13.99
CA ALA A 252 -10.79 -0.35 14.99
C ALA A 252 -9.78 0.62 14.36
N LEU A 253 -9.55 1.75 15.01
CA LEU A 253 -8.54 2.72 14.65
C LEU A 253 -7.41 2.68 15.68
N PHE A 254 -6.20 2.43 15.22
CA PHE A 254 -4.98 2.50 16.00
C PHE A 254 -4.25 3.82 15.74
N GLU A 255 -3.98 4.57 16.81
CA GLU A 255 -3.22 5.81 16.78
C GLU A 255 -1.71 5.54 16.99
N PRO A 256 -0.85 5.80 15.99
CA PRO A 256 0.54 5.38 16.00
C PRO A 256 1.39 6.03 17.10
N LEU A 257 1.08 7.26 17.50
CA LEU A 257 1.90 7.98 18.48
C LEU A 257 1.60 7.57 19.93
N THR A 258 0.40 7.09 20.22
CA THR A 258 -0.04 6.73 21.57
C THR A 258 -0.18 5.22 21.77
N GLY A 259 -0.27 4.46 20.68
CA GLY A 259 -0.60 3.03 20.72
C GLY A 259 -2.07 2.76 21.04
N GLN A 260 -2.90 3.81 21.15
CA GLN A 260 -4.30 3.67 21.54
C GLN A 260 -5.11 3.04 20.40
N VAL A 261 -5.89 2.01 20.72
CA VAL A 261 -6.89 1.43 19.83
C VAL A 261 -8.26 1.95 20.25
N THR A 262 -8.97 2.59 19.33
CA THR A 262 -10.32 3.11 19.55
C THR A 262 -11.28 2.46 18.56
N PRO A 263 -12.57 2.32 18.91
CA PRO A 263 -13.57 1.92 17.93
C PRO A 263 -13.64 2.95 16.80
N ALA A 264 -13.49 2.50 15.56
CA ALA A 264 -13.82 3.33 14.42
C ALA A 264 -15.36 3.31 14.27
N PRO A 265 -16.03 4.48 14.24
CA PRO A 265 -17.47 4.53 14.20
C PRO A 265 -17.98 3.73 12.98
N PRO A 266 -19.05 2.92 13.16
CA PRO A 266 -19.69 2.29 12.03
C PRO A 266 -20.21 3.39 11.09
N GLY A 267 -20.34 3.06 9.81
CA GLY A 267 -20.79 4.06 8.87
C GLY A 267 -22.18 4.59 9.23
N VAL A 268 -22.35 5.91 9.21
CA VAL A 268 -23.64 6.52 9.54
C VAL A 268 -24.61 6.19 8.42
N ALA A 269 -25.56 5.31 8.73
CA ALA A 269 -26.48 4.81 7.74
C ALA A 269 -27.71 5.69 7.57
N ARG A 270 -28.10 5.94 6.33
CA ARG A 270 -29.29 6.68 5.94
C ARG A 270 -30.10 5.85 4.95
N GLU A 271 -31.40 5.72 5.19
CA GLU A 271 -32.30 5.18 4.19
C GLU A 271 -32.66 6.25 3.15
N ILE A 272 -32.61 5.87 1.88
CA ILE A 272 -33.05 6.70 0.77
C ILE A 272 -34.05 5.93 -0.10
N THR A 273 -35.03 6.65 -0.61
CA THR A 273 -36.16 6.10 -1.39
C THR A 273 -35.95 6.12 -2.90
N ASP A 274 -34.77 6.51 -3.38
CA ASP A 274 -34.47 6.58 -4.81
C ASP A 274 -33.19 5.83 -5.17
N CYS A 275 -33.36 4.56 -5.49
CA CYS A 275 -32.29 3.67 -5.92
C CYS A 275 -32.39 3.25 -7.38
N GLY A 276 -33.16 3.96 -8.20
CA GLY A 276 -33.34 3.61 -9.61
C GLY A 276 -33.96 2.22 -9.82
N GLY A 277 -35.11 1.93 -9.17
CA GLY A 277 -35.80 0.67 -9.46
C GLY A 277 -36.84 0.12 -8.48
N SER A 278 -37.30 0.88 -7.46
CA SER A 278 -38.42 0.56 -6.53
C SER A 278 -38.15 -0.08 -5.16
N ASN A 279 -36.95 0.00 -4.60
CA ASN A 279 -36.71 -0.35 -3.17
C ASN A 279 -36.01 0.77 -2.41
N THR A 280 -36.27 0.88 -1.11
CA THR A 280 -35.45 1.66 -0.17
C THR A 280 -34.06 1.04 -0.12
N CYS A 281 -33.02 1.88 -0.11
CA CYS A 281 -31.65 1.42 0.09
C CYS A 281 -30.99 2.20 1.19
N ARG A 282 -29.98 1.58 1.79
CA ARG A 282 -29.23 2.12 2.89
C ARG A 282 -27.89 2.63 2.37
N LEU A 283 -27.71 3.95 2.38
CA LEU A 283 -26.41 4.59 2.20
C LEU A 283 -25.69 4.64 3.54
N GLN A 284 -24.36 4.54 3.55
CA GLN A 284 -23.55 4.62 4.76
C GLN A 284 -22.25 5.38 4.48
N TYR A 285 -21.84 6.30 5.36
CA TYR A 285 -20.49 6.88 5.28
C TYR A 285 -19.47 5.92 5.89
N VAL A 286 -18.69 5.24 5.08
CA VAL A 286 -17.75 4.21 5.51
C VAL A 286 -16.37 4.80 5.76
N ALA A 287 -15.84 4.60 6.96
CA ALA A 287 -14.44 4.91 7.28
C ALA A 287 -13.50 4.20 6.29
N THR A 288 -12.69 4.97 5.59
CA THR A 288 -11.88 4.49 4.46
C THR A 288 -10.38 4.64 4.74
N LEU A 289 -9.94 5.80 5.23
CA LEU A 289 -8.52 6.10 5.45
C LEU A 289 -8.35 7.06 6.63
N PRO A 290 -7.53 6.74 7.64
CA PRO A 290 -7.21 7.69 8.70
C PRO A 290 -6.19 8.73 8.21
N THR A 291 -6.51 10.01 8.37
CA THR A 291 -5.65 11.13 7.98
C THR A 291 -5.21 11.94 9.20
N ALA A 292 -4.20 12.80 9.04
CA ALA A 292 -3.76 13.72 10.10
C ALA A 292 -4.87 14.67 10.59
N PHE A 293 -5.94 14.86 9.82
CA PHE A 293 -7.06 15.76 10.15
C PHE A 293 -8.37 15.04 10.51
N GLY A 294 -8.33 13.71 10.58
CA GLY A 294 -9.50 12.88 10.90
C GLY A 294 -9.70 11.73 9.92
N MET A 295 -10.76 10.96 10.13
CA MET A 295 -11.10 9.83 9.27
C MET A 295 -11.71 10.32 7.94
N LEU A 296 -11.12 9.94 6.81
CA LEU A 296 -11.81 10.02 5.53
C LEU A 296 -12.93 8.98 5.50
N ALA A 297 -14.16 9.42 5.33
CA ALA A 297 -15.33 8.56 5.12
C ALA A 297 -15.93 8.81 3.74
N ILE A 298 -16.30 7.73 3.04
CA ILE A 298 -16.89 7.77 1.70
C ILE A 298 -18.27 7.12 1.76
N GLU A 299 -19.25 7.69 1.05
CA GLU A 299 -20.59 7.14 0.96
C GLU A 299 -20.60 5.80 0.19
N PHE A 300 -21.26 4.79 0.79
CA PHE A 300 -21.36 3.42 0.29
C PHE A 300 -22.82 2.91 0.28
N PRO A 301 -23.26 2.11 -0.71
CA PRO A 301 -22.53 1.79 -1.94
C PRO A 301 -22.26 3.06 -2.76
N GLU A 302 -21.15 3.07 -3.51
CA GLU A 302 -20.82 4.18 -4.41
C GLU A 302 -22.00 4.42 -5.36
N ARG A 303 -22.51 5.65 -5.40
CA ARG A 303 -23.65 6.07 -6.21
C ARG A 303 -23.31 7.34 -6.95
N LEU A 304 -24.27 7.77 -7.79
CA LEU A 304 -24.16 9.00 -8.57
C LEU A 304 -23.70 10.20 -7.73
N GLU A 305 -24.10 10.29 -6.46
CA GLU A 305 -23.78 11.46 -5.62
C GLU A 305 -22.34 11.49 -5.11
N ASN A 306 -21.63 10.34 -5.04
CA ASN A 306 -20.24 10.21 -4.58
C ASN A 306 -19.85 11.22 -3.49
N ARG A 307 -20.44 11.08 -2.31
CA ARG A 307 -20.19 11.98 -1.18
C ARG A 307 -19.06 11.46 -0.30
N PHE A 308 -18.36 12.37 0.35
CA PHE A 308 -17.31 12.04 1.31
C PHE A 308 -17.13 13.13 2.36
N ALA A 309 -16.47 12.80 3.46
CA ALA A 309 -16.16 13.74 4.54
C ALA A 309 -14.80 13.43 5.18
N VAL A 310 -14.15 14.46 5.72
CA VAL A 310 -12.90 14.33 6.48
C VAL A 310 -13.19 14.67 7.94
N GLY A 311 -13.37 13.62 8.76
CA GLY A 311 -13.78 13.75 10.15
C GLY A 311 -15.05 14.60 10.30
N ASP A 312 -15.03 15.50 11.28
CA ASP A 312 -16.03 16.54 11.51
C ASP A 312 -15.66 17.89 10.87
N ARG A 313 -14.53 17.95 10.15
CA ARG A 313 -13.95 19.20 9.63
C ARG A 313 -14.77 19.76 8.48
N TRP A 314 -14.95 18.96 7.45
CA TRP A 314 -15.67 19.36 6.25
C TRP A 314 -16.20 18.13 5.49
N ALA A 315 -17.20 18.38 4.64
CA ALA A 315 -17.88 17.37 3.84
C ALA A 315 -18.04 17.88 2.41
N SER A 316 -18.10 16.94 1.46
CA SER A 316 -18.13 17.22 0.02
C SER A 316 -19.27 18.16 -0.35
N GLU A 317 -20.44 18.07 0.29
CA GLU A 317 -21.60 18.91 -0.03
C GLU A 317 -21.40 20.40 0.23
N LYS A 318 -20.43 20.77 1.09
CA LYS A 318 -20.14 22.17 1.41
C LYS A 318 -19.11 22.80 0.47
N VAL A 319 -18.29 21.96 -0.17
CA VAL A 319 -17.15 22.41 -0.99
C VAL A 319 -17.31 22.07 -2.47
N ALA A 320 -18.33 21.29 -2.82
CA ALA A 320 -18.63 20.91 -4.20
C ALA A 320 -18.87 22.14 -5.07
N PRO A 321 -18.37 22.15 -6.32
CA PRO A 321 -18.82 23.10 -7.34
C PRO A 321 -20.33 23.00 -7.56
N LYS A 322 -21.01 24.13 -7.72
CA LYS A 322 -22.48 24.19 -7.83
C LYS A 322 -23.03 23.36 -8.99
N ASP A 323 -22.28 23.25 -10.08
CA ASP A 323 -22.64 22.53 -11.30
C ASP A 323 -22.09 21.09 -11.33
N LYS A 324 -21.27 20.68 -10.36
CA LYS A 324 -20.63 19.37 -10.30
C LYS A 324 -20.65 18.82 -8.87
N PRO A 325 -21.83 18.44 -8.34
CA PRO A 325 -22.00 18.08 -6.93
C PRO A 325 -21.35 16.74 -6.54
N ASN A 326 -21.01 15.89 -7.51
CA ASN A 326 -20.62 14.51 -7.25
C ASN A 326 -19.10 14.37 -7.24
N GLY A 327 -18.49 14.05 -6.10
CA GLY A 327 -17.04 14.11 -5.92
C GLY A 327 -16.40 12.76 -5.66
N THR A 328 -15.65 12.21 -6.61
CA THR A 328 -14.88 10.99 -6.34
C THR A 328 -13.49 11.33 -5.80
N VAL A 329 -13.18 10.87 -4.60
CA VAL A 329 -11.83 10.98 -4.04
C VAL A 329 -10.89 10.12 -4.87
N MET A 330 -9.93 10.76 -5.53
CA MET A 330 -8.91 10.10 -6.33
C MET A 330 -7.72 9.71 -5.48
N ALA A 331 -7.21 10.66 -4.69
CA ALA A 331 -6.01 10.43 -3.89
C ALA A 331 -5.94 11.34 -2.65
N VAL A 332 -5.22 10.89 -1.64
CA VAL A 332 -4.98 11.63 -0.39
C VAL A 332 -3.47 11.71 -0.10
N SER A 333 -3.01 12.89 0.29
CA SER A 333 -1.67 13.17 0.81
C SER A 333 -1.75 13.72 2.24
N PRO A 334 -0.64 13.94 2.94
CA PRO A 334 -0.66 14.51 4.29
C PRO A 334 -1.37 15.86 4.40
N THR A 335 -1.39 16.67 3.34
CA THR A 335 -1.91 18.05 3.35
C THR A 335 -3.02 18.33 2.35
N ALA A 336 -3.25 17.45 1.38
CA ALA A 336 -4.22 17.67 0.30
C ALA A 336 -4.98 16.42 -0.08
N ILE A 337 -6.21 16.61 -0.58
CA ILE A 337 -7.06 15.58 -1.18
C ILE A 337 -7.40 15.98 -2.63
N VAL A 338 -7.25 15.03 -3.54
CA VAL A 338 -7.55 15.20 -4.96
C VAL A 338 -8.91 14.59 -5.25
N VAL A 339 -9.81 15.40 -5.82
CA VAL A 339 -11.21 15.01 -6.03
C VAL A 339 -11.60 15.29 -7.48
N ALA A 340 -12.22 14.31 -8.12
CA ALA A 340 -12.83 14.43 -9.44
C ALA A 340 -14.32 14.75 -9.29
N TRP A 341 -14.72 15.98 -9.60
CA TRP A 341 -16.09 16.47 -9.49
C TRP A 341 -16.85 16.35 -10.81
N ARG A 342 -18.07 15.80 -10.78
CA ARG A 342 -18.91 15.59 -11.97
C ARG A 342 -20.35 16.06 -11.74
N ALA A 343 -21.02 16.45 -12.83
CA ALA A 343 -22.45 16.76 -12.83
C ALA A 343 -23.29 15.47 -12.95
N GLY A 344 -22.88 14.59 -13.86
CA GLY A 344 -23.38 13.24 -14.04
C GLY A 344 -22.26 12.28 -14.50
N LYS A 345 -22.61 11.01 -14.69
CA LYS A 345 -21.64 9.95 -15.02
C LYS A 345 -20.85 10.22 -16.30
N ASP A 346 -21.51 10.76 -17.32
CA ASP A 346 -20.93 11.03 -18.64
C ASP A 346 -20.28 12.42 -18.76
N ASP A 347 -20.37 13.25 -17.73
CA ASP A 347 -19.84 14.61 -17.78
C ASP A 347 -18.32 14.65 -17.52
N PRO A 348 -17.59 15.55 -18.21
CA PRO A 348 -16.16 15.72 -17.95
C PRO A 348 -15.93 16.11 -16.49
N PRO A 349 -15.03 15.41 -15.79
CA PRO A 349 -14.66 15.75 -14.42
C PRO A 349 -13.89 17.07 -14.36
N LEU A 350 -14.25 17.90 -13.37
CA LEU A 350 -13.41 18.98 -12.89
C LEU A 350 -12.55 18.44 -11.74
N TYR A 351 -11.23 18.49 -11.87
CA TYR A 351 -10.36 18.04 -10.80
C TYR A 351 -10.03 19.21 -9.89
N LEU A 352 -10.33 19.04 -8.60
CA LEU A 352 -9.98 19.99 -7.57
C LEU A 352 -9.04 19.33 -6.57
N VAL A 353 -8.01 20.09 -6.19
CA VAL A 353 -7.12 19.76 -5.09
C VAL A 353 -7.57 20.60 -3.91
N HIS A 354 -8.07 19.95 -2.87
CA HIS A 354 -8.51 20.61 -1.65
C HIS A 354 -7.43 20.49 -0.57
N ASP A 355 -7.26 21.55 0.21
CA ASP A 355 -6.56 21.50 1.49
C ASP A 355 -7.27 20.51 2.42
N LEU A 356 -6.54 19.51 2.91
CA LEU A 356 -7.14 18.40 3.65
C LEU A 356 -7.74 18.86 4.98
N ALA A 357 -7.20 19.92 5.60
CA ALA A 357 -7.66 20.42 6.89
C ALA A 357 -8.96 21.23 6.79
N THR A 358 -9.09 22.02 5.72
CA THR A 358 -10.15 23.05 5.59
C THR A 358 -11.15 22.77 4.48
N GLY A 359 -10.81 21.93 3.50
CA GLY A 359 -11.60 21.72 2.28
C GLY A 359 -11.49 22.86 1.27
N ALA A 360 -10.68 23.89 1.54
CA ALA A 360 -10.46 24.99 0.61
C ALA A 360 -9.77 24.51 -0.68
N VAL A 361 -10.16 25.03 -1.83
CA VAL A 361 -9.53 24.69 -3.11
C VAL A 361 -8.14 25.32 -3.18
N ILE A 362 -7.10 24.49 -3.32
CA ILE A 362 -5.70 24.88 -3.55
C ILE A 362 -5.46 25.07 -5.04
N ALA A 363 -5.90 24.12 -5.85
CA ALA A 363 -5.65 24.10 -7.29
C ALA A 363 -6.81 23.44 -8.04
N THR A 364 -6.96 23.83 -9.30
CA THR A 364 -7.99 23.33 -10.21
C THR A 364 -7.32 22.88 -11.51
N ALA A 365 -7.77 21.74 -12.04
CA ALA A 365 -7.38 21.28 -13.36
C ALA A 365 -8.59 20.77 -14.14
N ASP A 366 -8.72 21.27 -15.36
CA ASP A 366 -9.58 20.67 -16.37
C ASP A 366 -8.83 19.51 -17.02
N CYS A 367 -9.44 18.33 -17.05
CA CYS A 367 -8.99 17.26 -17.92
C CYS A 367 -9.90 17.20 -19.14
N PRO A 368 -9.34 16.85 -20.31
CA PRO A 368 -10.15 16.44 -21.44
C PRO A 368 -11.11 15.32 -21.01
N PRO A 369 -12.34 15.27 -21.55
CA PRO A 369 -13.19 14.09 -21.39
C PRO A 369 -12.41 12.87 -21.88
N ALA A 370 -12.40 11.80 -21.09
CA ALA A 370 -11.73 10.57 -21.49
C ALA A 370 -12.29 10.13 -22.85
N ALA A 371 -11.41 9.86 -23.80
CA ALA A 371 -11.82 9.34 -25.10
C ALA A 371 -12.66 8.07 -24.86
N LYS A 372 -13.87 8.04 -25.42
CA LYS A 372 -14.67 6.81 -25.44
C LYS A 372 -13.89 5.80 -26.25
N THR A 373 -13.35 4.80 -25.59
CA THR A 373 -12.75 3.65 -26.29
C THR A 373 -13.89 2.81 -26.87
N ASP A 374 -13.62 2.02 -27.92
CA ASP A 374 -14.59 1.08 -28.51
C ASP A 374 -15.15 0.06 -27.48
N SER A 375 -14.51 -0.04 -26.32
CA SER A 375 -14.95 -0.83 -25.18
C SER A 375 -16.09 -0.21 -24.37
N GLY A 376 -16.41 1.07 -24.57
CA GLY A 376 -17.32 1.83 -23.72
C GLY A 376 -16.74 2.17 -22.34
N ALA A 377 -15.56 1.66 -21.97
CA ALA A 377 -14.91 1.98 -20.71
C ALA A 377 -14.16 3.32 -20.81
N LEU A 378 -14.61 4.29 -20.00
CA LEU A 378 -13.84 5.49 -19.70
C LEU A 378 -12.73 5.06 -18.73
N ARG A 379 -11.51 4.84 -19.24
CA ARG A 379 -10.36 4.35 -18.42
C ARG A 379 -9.79 5.38 -17.43
N TRP A 380 -10.48 6.50 -17.18
CA TRP A 380 -10.05 7.52 -16.22
C TRP A 380 -11.11 7.82 -15.17
N GLY A 381 -10.82 7.36 -13.95
CA GLY A 381 -11.54 7.67 -12.73
C GLY A 381 -12.53 6.58 -12.34
N ALA A 382 -12.32 6.03 -11.14
CA ALA A 382 -13.27 5.36 -10.24
C ALA A 382 -14.09 4.15 -10.74
N GLU A 383 -14.40 4.03 -12.02
CA GLU A 383 -15.42 3.09 -12.50
C GLU A 383 -14.83 1.79 -13.08
N ASP A 384 -13.53 1.72 -13.36
CA ASP A 384 -12.91 0.57 -14.05
C ASP A 384 -11.81 -0.16 -13.24
N THR A 385 -11.71 0.09 -11.92
CA THR A 385 -11.04 -0.87 -11.02
C THR A 385 -11.97 -2.06 -10.82
N SER A 386 -12.02 -2.93 -11.84
CA SER A 386 -12.72 -4.21 -11.86
C SER A 386 -12.66 -4.93 -10.50
N GLY A 387 -13.67 -4.74 -9.66
CA GLY A 387 -13.85 -5.40 -8.37
C GLY A 387 -13.01 -4.88 -7.19
N THR A 388 -12.01 -4.03 -7.39
CA THR A 388 -11.28 -3.35 -6.30
C THR A 388 -11.97 -2.03 -6.02
N ARG A 389 -12.82 -2.05 -4.98
CA ARG A 389 -13.66 -0.94 -4.49
C ARG A 389 -12.83 0.35 -4.36
N GLY A 390 -13.41 1.51 -4.66
CA GLY A 390 -12.77 2.82 -4.76
C GLY A 390 -12.12 3.31 -3.45
N ILE A 391 -11.02 2.69 -3.05
CA ILE A 391 -10.17 3.17 -1.97
C ILE A 391 -9.34 4.30 -2.57
N ALA A 392 -9.50 5.50 -2.02
CA ALA A 392 -8.64 6.64 -2.34
C ALA A 392 -7.17 6.20 -2.32
N GLU A 393 -6.47 6.37 -3.46
CA GLU A 393 -5.06 6.02 -3.54
C GLU A 393 -4.23 7.00 -2.69
N VAL A 394 -3.03 6.59 -2.32
CA VAL A 394 -2.07 7.52 -1.69
C VAL A 394 -1.53 8.40 -2.81
N ALA A 395 -1.73 9.71 -2.72
CA ALA A 395 -1.12 10.62 -3.67
C ALA A 395 0.41 10.60 -3.46
N HIS A 396 1.17 10.66 -4.54
CA HIS A 396 2.62 10.73 -4.45
C HIS A 396 3.04 12.20 -4.34
N THR A 397 3.48 12.60 -3.15
CA THR A 397 4.02 13.94 -2.92
C THR A 397 5.53 13.95 -3.11
N SER A 398 6.06 15.07 -3.59
CA SER A 398 7.50 15.30 -3.54
C SER A 398 7.99 15.30 -2.09
N PRO A 399 9.25 14.94 -1.82
CA PRO A 399 9.78 14.88 -0.46
C PRO A 399 9.67 16.17 0.35
N ASN A 400 9.65 17.32 -0.31
CA ASN A 400 9.44 18.64 0.29
C ASN A 400 7.96 19.04 0.43
N GLY A 401 7.03 18.18 0.01
CA GLY A 401 5.59 18.39 0.08
C GLY A 401 5.05 19.47 -0.87
N ARG A 402 5.86 20.05 -1.76
CA ARG A 402 5.44 21.13 -2.65
C ARG A 402 4.67 20.62 -3.87
N TYR A 403 5.09 19.49 -4.42
CA TYR A 403 4.52 18.93 -5.63
C TYR A 403 3.76 17.66 -5.31
N LEU A 404 2.74 17.37 -6.10
CA LEU A 404 1.91 16.18 -5.95
C LEU A 404 1.57 15.63 -7.33
N VAL A 405 1.56 14.31 -7.45
CA VAL A 405 0.94 13.61 -8.59
C VAL A 405 -0.15 12.67 -8.11
N ALA A 406 -1.22 12.58 -8.89
CA ALA A 406 -2.35 11.69 -8.64
C ALA A 406 -3.00 11.32 -9.97
N GLY A 407 -2.80 10.08 -10.42
CA GLY A 407 -3.29 9.65 -11.72
C GLY A 407 -2.66 10.48 -12.85
N PRO A 408 -3.46 11.17 -13.70
CA PRO A 408 -2.96 12.04 -14.76
C PRO A 408 -2.65 13.48 -14.33
N LEU A 409 -2.77 13.79 -13.03
CA LEU A 409 -2.58 15.14 -12.52
C LEU A 409 -1.15 15.35 -12.02
N VAL A 410 -0.62 16.54 -12.31
CA VAL A 410 0.58 17.09 -11.68
C VAL A 410 0.23 18.44 -11.07
N VAL A 411 0.66 18.67 -9.83
CA VAL A 411 0.24 19.81 -9.02
C VAL A 411 1.47 20.49 -8.38
N ASP A 412 1.54 21.81 -8.45
CA ASP A 412 2.37 22.66 -7.58
C ASP A 412 1.45 23.26 -6.52
N LEU A 413 1.47 22.68 -5.32
CA LEU A 413 0.59 23.06 -4.21
C LEU A 413 0.87 24.50 -3.75
N SER A 414 2.13 24.92 -3.77
CA SER A 414 2.52 26.28 -3.38
C SER A 414 2.13 27.33 -4.43
N GLY A 415 2.17 26.94 -5.71
CA GLY A 415 1.76 27.80 -6.81
C GLY A 415 0.25 27.82 -7.05
N GLY A 416 -0.51 26.91 -6.43
CA GLY A 416 -1.95 26.73 -6.71
C GLY A 416 -2.23 26.30 -8.15
N VAL A 417 -1.28 25.63 -8.80
CA VAL A 417 -1.38 25.23 -10.21
C VAL A 417 -1.49 23.73 -10.31
N ALA A 418 -2.51 23.25 -11.01
CA ALA A 418 -2.64 21.85 -11.40
C ALA A 418 -2.72 21.75 -12.93
N LYS A 419 -2.13 20.70 -13.50
CA LYS A 419 -2.25 20.35 -14.91
C LYS A 419 -2.64 18.89 -15.06
N CYS A 420 -3.58 18.65 -15.94
CA CYS A 420 -3.97 17.32 -16.34
C CYS A 420 -3.25 16.88 -17.61
N ARG A 421 -2.82 15.61 -17.63
CA ARG A 421 -2.29 14.89 -18.79
C ARG A 421 -3.11 13.64 -19.06
N GLY A 422 -4.44 13.75 -19.01
CA GLY A 422 -5.35 12.66 -19.36
C GLY A 422 -5.28 12.32 -20.86
N ILE A 423 -5.86 11.17 -21.22
CA ILE A 423 -6.05 10.80 -22.65
C ILE A 423 -7.08 11.77 -23.26
N ASP A 424 -6.81 12.24 -24.47
CA ASP A 424 -7.82 12.89 -25.32
C ASP A 424 -7.90 12.21 -26.70
N SER A 425 -8.71 12.75 -27.62
CA SER A 425 -8.91 12.19 -28.97
C SER A 425 -7.64 12.18 -29.85
N THR A 426 -6.61 12.93 -29.46
CA THR A 426 -5.39 13.20 -30.23
C THR A 426 -4.11 12.91 -29.46
N THR A 427 -4.17 12.80 -28.13
CA THR A 427 -3.01 12.62 -27.26
C THR A 427 -3.17 11.40 -26.36
N ARG A 428 -2.08 10.63 -26.23
CA ARG A 428 -1.96 9.62 -25.18
C ARG A 428 -1.86 10.32 -23.84
N GLY A 429 -2.58 9.81 -22.86
CA GLY A 429 -2.51 10.29 -21.48
C GLY A 429 -1.24 9.78 -20.80
N VAL A 430 -0.94 10.36 -19.64
CA VAL A 430 0.18 9.99 -18.75
C VAL A 430 -0.39 9.59 -17.40
N LEU A 431 0.11 8.50 -16.82
CA LEU A 431 -0.14 8.08 -15.45
C LEU A 431 1.12 8.36 -14.66
N PHE A 432 1.07 9.37 -13.82
CA PHE A 432 2.21 9.75 -12.99
C PHE A 432 2.29 8.87 -11.75
N THR A 433 3.49 8.42 -11.45
CA THR A 433 3.79 7.56 -10.30
C THR A 433 4.64 8.26 -9.26
N THR A 434 5.39 9.30 -9.64
CA THR A 434 6.20 10.06 -8.68
C THR A 434 6.54 11.45 -9.16
N VAL A 435 6.97 12.32 -8.23
CA VAL A 435 7.42 13.68 -8.50
C VAL A 435 8.55 14.06 -7.56
N ASP A 436 9.59 14.72 -8.08
CA ASP A 436 10.74 15.15 -7.28
C ASP A 436 10.58 16.56 -6.70
N ASN A 437 11.55 16.98 -5.88
CA ASN A 437 11.58 18.31 -5.25
C ASN A 437 11.71 19.49 -6.24
N LYS A 438 12.02 19.22 -7.51
CA LYS A 438 12.10 20.24 -8.58
C LYS A 438 10.78 20.34 -9.35
N GLY A 439 9.81 19.48 -9.04
CA GLY A 439 8.55 19.37 -9.78
C GLY A 439 8.72 18.66 -11.11
N THR A 440 9.72 17.77 -11.23
CA THR A 440 9.77 16.82 -12.34
C THR A 440 8.91 15.63 -11.98
N ALA A 441 7.81 15.44 -12.71
CA ALA A 441 6.92 14.31 -12.58
C ALA A 441 7.32 13.21 -13.56
N TYR A 442 7.29 11.96 -13.08
CA TYR A 442 7.64 10.78 -13.83
C TYR A 442 6.43 9.84 -13.89
N GLY A 443 6.24 9.21 -15.03
CA GLY A 443 5.09 8.34 -15.26
C GLY A 443 5.21 7.54 -16.54
N ASN A 444 4.10 6.93 -16.94
CA ASN A 444 4.03 6.12 -18.15
C ASN A 444 2.86 6.56 -19.03
N LEU A 445 3.04 6.46 -20.36
CA LEU A 445 1.95 6.68 -21.29
C LEU A 445 0.90 5.59 -21.16
N ILE A 446 -0.35 5.99 -21.24
CA ILE A 446 -1.47 5.06 -21.32
C ILE A 446 -1.86 4.92 -22.78
N ASP A 447 -1.84 3.68 -23.22
CA ASP A 447 -2.41 3.26 -24.49
C ASP A 447 -3.91 2.96 -24.27
N PRO A 448 -4.83 3.76 -24.87
CA PRO A 448 -6.26 3.53 -24.73
C PRO A 448 -6.67 2.13 -25.22
N ASP A 449 -5.93 1.59 -26.20
CA ASP A 449 -6.23 0.32 -26.86
C ASP A 449 -5.47 -0.87 -26.27
N ALA A 450 -4.62 -0.65 -25.26
CA ALA A 450 -3.98 -1.72 -24.52
C ALA A 450 -4.99 -2.43 -23.59
N ARG A 451 -5.95 -3.14 -24.19
CA ARG A 451 -6.67 -4.24 -23.56
C ARG A 451 -5.65 -5.39 -23.41
N THR A 452 -5.35 -5.75 -22.17
CA THR A 452 -4.90 -7.11 -21.78
C THR A 452 -3.56 -7.69 -22.30
N ASN A 453 -2.51 -6.93 -22.61
CA ASN A 453 -1.31 -7.55 -23.22
C ASN A 453 -0.06 -7.59 -22.34
N ASN A 454 0.15 -8.80 -21.79
CA ASN A 454 1.39 -9.44 -21.36
C ASN A 454 2.61 -9.06 -22.22
N GLY A 455 3.24 -7.91 -21.96
CA GLY A 455 4.57 -7.59 -22.50
C GLY A 455 4.69 -6.40 -23.46
N ARG A 456 3.68 -5.52 -23.61
CA ARG A 456 3.95 -4.20 -24.22
C ARG A 456 4.80 -3.38 -23.25
N GLN A 457 5.97 -2.94 -23.70
CA GLN A 457 6.81 -2.00 -22.96
C GLN A 457 6.00 -0.71 -22.75
N GLN A 458 5.79 -0.33 -21.49
CA GLN A 458 5.24 0.98 -21.17
C GLN A 458 6.25 2.04 -21.59
N GLU A 459 5.82 3.00 -22.39
CA GLU A 459 6.64 4.16 -22.75
C GLU A 459 6.62 5.15 -21.59
N SER A 460 7.78 5.37 -20.99
CA SER A 460 7.91 6.30 -19.88
C SER A 460 7.93 7.77 -20.33
N VAL A 461 7.49 8.67 -19.45
CA VAL A 461 7.38 10.11 -19.71
C VAL A 461 7.92 10.89 -18.53
N VAL A 462 8.55 12.01 -18.85
CA VAL A 462 8.96 13.03 -17.89
C VAL A 462 8.23 14.33 -18.20
N VAL A 463 7.75 15.00 -17.16
CA VAL A 463 7.12 16.33 -17.25
C VAL A 463 7.76 17.26 -16.24
N HIS A 464 8.35 18.34 -16.72
CA HIS A 464 9.02 19.33 -15.87
C HIS A 464 8.09 20.48 -15.49
N SER A 465 8.15 20.94 -14.24
CA SER A 465 7.57 22.21 -13.79
C SER A 465 8.02 23.38 -14.68
N PRO A 466 7.13 24.30 -15.13
CA PRO A 466 5.73 24.48 -14.72
C PRO A 466 4.71 23.61 -15.48
N PHE A 467 5.07 22.35 -15.75
CA PHE A 467 4.25 21.31 -16.38
C PHE A 467 3.81 21.69 -17.80
N VAL A 468 4.75 22.20 -18.59
CA VAL A 468 4.46 22.68 -19.95
C VAL A 468 4.87 21.65 -20.99
N GLN A 469 5.99 20.96 -20.78
CA GLN A 469 6.58 20.06 -21.78
C GLN A 469 6.51 18.62 -21.29
N ASN A 470 6.00 17.75 -22.16
CA ASN A 470 6.08 16.31 -22.00
C ASN A 470 7.25 15.81 -22.84
N GLU A 471 8.17 15.10 -22.20
CA GLU A 471 9.26 14.42 -22.88
C GLU A 471 9.01 12.91 -22.80
N ALA A 472 8.63 12.32 -23.94
CA ALA A 472 8.56 10.87 -24.03
C ALA A 472 9.99 10.32 -24.03
N LEU A 473 10.25 9.37 -23.13
CA LEU A 473 11.55 8.72 -23.05
C LEU A 473 11.64 7.62 -24.12
N PRO A 474 12.85 7.32 -24.64
CA PRO A 474 13.05 6.16 -25.50
C PRO A 474 12.50 4.86 -24.88
N PRO A 475 11.99 3.91 -25.68
CA PRO A 475 11.50 2.63 -25.19
C PRO A 475 12.51 1.91 -24.28
N GLY A 476 12.01 1.28 -23.22
CA GLY A 476 12.83 0.57 -22.24
C GLY A 476 13.49 1.44 -21.17
N ASN A 477 13.30 2.77 -21.22
CA ASN A 477 13.64 3.61 -20.06
C ASN A 477 12.72 3.31 -18.89
N LEU A 478 13.29 3.26 -17.70
CA LEU A 478 12.55 3.14 -16.45
C LEU A 478 12.42 4.52 -15.79
N VAL A 479 11.26 4.74 -15.17
CA VAL A 479 11.00 5.87 -14.29
C VAL A 479 11.01 5.44 -12.82
N PRO A 480 11.37 6.34 -11.90
CA PRO A 480 11.32 6.03 -10.48
C PRO A 480 9.87 5.82 -10.02
N GLU A 481 9.68 4.92 -9.06
CA GLU A 481 8.44 4.81 -8.28
C GLU A 481 8.42 5.81 -7.12
N ALA A 482 9.60 6.23 -6.67
CA ALA A 482 9.79 7.20 -5.61
C ALA A 482 11.14 7.90 -5.75
N VAL A 483 11.22 9.13 -5.25
CA VAL A 483 12.44 9.93 -5.22
C VAL A 483 12.65 10.45 -3.80
N SER A 484 13.86 10.30 -3.24
CA SER A 484 14.18 10.84 -1.92
C SER A 484 14.42 12.35 -1.93
N ALA A 485 14.49 12.97 -0.75
CA ALA A 485 14.87 14.38 -0.62
C ALA A 485 16.27 14.68 -1.16
N THR A 486 17.16 13.69 -1.18
CA THR A 486 18.52 13.77 -1.75
C THR A 486 18.56 13.50 -3.26
N GLY A 487 17.40 13.22 -3.89
CA GLY A 487 17.28 12.95 -5.32
C GLY A 487 17.59 11.51 -5.74
N VAL A 488 17.70 10.57 -4.79
CA VAL A 488 17.87 9.15 -5.10
C VAL A 488 16.54 8.59 -5.58
N GLY A 489 16.53 7.96 -6.75
CA GLY A 489 15.34 7.31 -7.32
C GLY A 489 15.29 5.82 -6.97
N VAL A 490 14.09 5.30 -6.75
CA VAL A 490 13.83 3.87 -6.55
C VAL A 490 13.12 3.31 -7.77
N PHE A 491 13.68 2.26 -8.36
CA PHE A 491 13.25 1.70 -9.64
C PHE A 491 12.93 0.21 -9.49
N HIS A 492 11.86 -0.22 -10.14
CA HIS A 492 11.58 -1.63 -10.39
C HIS A 492 12.18 -2.06 -11.71
N VAL A 493 13.09 -3.03 -11.66
CA VAL A 493 13.66 -3.63 -12.85
C VAL A 493 13.05 -5.02 -13.08
N PRO A 494 12.43 -5.27 -14.25
CA PRO A 494 11.97 -6.60 -14.62
C PRO A 494 13.13 -7.60 -14.64
N THR A 495 12.92 -8.81 -14.09
CA THR A 495 13.92 -9.89 -14.23
C THR A 495 13.57 -10.80 -15.40
N PRO A 496 14.54 -11.13 -16.29
CA PRO A 496 14.26 -11.89 -17.50
C PRO A 496 14.03 -13.40 -17.27
N THR A 497 14.36 -13.96 -16.11
CA THR A 497 14.52 -15.43 -15.94
C THR A 497 13.67 -16.08 -14.86
N SER A 498 12.77 -15.38 -14.17
CA SER A 498 11.85 -16.02 -13.23
C SER A 498 10.52 -15.28 -13.22
N GLY A 499 9.43 -16.00 -13.53
CA GLY A 499 8.10 -15.43 -13.72
C GLY A 499 7.43 -14.94 -12.44
N ASP A 500 8.01 -13.95 -11.76
CA ASP A 500 7.33 -12.94 -10.90
C ASP A 500 8.30 -12.14 -10.01
N LYS A 501 9.60 -12.45 -9.98
CA LYS A 501 10.52 -11.70 -9.12
C LYS A 501 10.92 -10.38 -9.79
N ARG A 502 10.48 -9.27 -9.21
CA ARG A 502 11.00 -7.94 -9.55
C ARG A 502 12.33 -7.72 -8.80
N ARG A 503 13.06 -6.68 -9.17
CA ARG A 503 14.28 -6.25 -8.47
C ARG A 503 14.18 -4.76 -8.22
N LEU A 504 14.44 -4.37 -6.99
CA LEU A 504 14.57 -2.97 -6.60
C LEU A 504 16.00 -2.49 -6.80
N ILE A 505 16.13 -1.38 -7.54
CA ILE A 505 17.39 -0.69 -7.72
C ILE A 505 17.24 0.73 -7.22
N LEU A 506 18.16 1.16 -6.38
CA LEU A 506 18.20 2.50 -5.83
C LEU A 506 19.37 3.24 -6.44
N VAL A 507 19.10 4.40 -7.02
CA VAL A 507 20.04 5.08 -7.93
C VAL A 507 20.18 6.53 -7.56
N ALA A 508 21.41 6.92 -7.20
CA ALA A 508 21.73 8.28 -6.84
C ALA A 508 21.81 9.21 -8.07
N PRO A 509 21.57 10.52 -7.90
CA PRO A 509 21.68 11.48 -8.99
C PRO A 509 23.16 11.68 -9.39
N PRO A 510 23.43 12.13 -10.64
CA PRO A 510 24.79 12.46 -11.08
C PRO A 510 25.41 13.53 -10.18
N GLY A 511 26.72 13.42 -9.93
CA GLY A 511 27.45 14.31 -9.00
C GLY A 511 27.40 13.92 -7.51
N SER A 512 26.54 13.00 -7.09
CA SER A 512 26.63 12.40 -5.74
C SER A 512 27.94 11.61 -5.57
N VAL A 513 28.61 11.70 -4.43
CA VAL A 513 29.81 10.89 -4.17
C VAL A 513 29.35 9.42 -4.09
N ALA A 514 29.86 8.57 -5.00
CA ALA A 514 29.53 7.15 -4.98
C ALA A 514 29.97 6.54 -3.64
N PRO A 515 29.18 5.65 -3.04
CA PRO A 515 29.63 4.97 -1.83
C PRO A 515 30.90 4.18 -2.11
N PRO A 516 31.86 4.15 -1.16
CA PRO A 516 33.04 3.32 -1.31
C PRO A 516 32.58 1.87 -1.48
N SER A 517 33.05 1.22 -2.55
CA SER A 517 32.77 -0.20 -2.79
C SER A 517 33.22 -1.02 -1.59
N ALA A 518 32.28 -1.67 -0.89
CA ALA A 518 32.61 -2.64 0.15
C ALA A 518 33.46 -3.75 -0.49
N LYS A 519 34.69 -3.91 -0.02
CA LYS A 519 35.64 -4.95 -0.47
C LYS A 519 35.44 -6.24 0.29
#